data_AF-A0A6N6S150-F1
#
_entry.id   AF-A0A6N6S150-F1
#
_cell.length_a   1.000
_cell.length_b   1.000
_cell.length_c   1.000
_cell.angle_alpha   90.00
_cell.angle_beta   90.00
_cell.angle_gamma   90.00
#
_symmetry.space_group_name_H-M   'P 1'
#
loop_
_entity.id
_entity.type
_entity.pdbx_description
1 polymer ?
#
loop_
_entity_poly.entity_id
_entity_poly.type
_entity_poly.pdbx_seq_one_letter_code
_entity_poly.pdbx_strand_id
1 'polypeptide(L)'
;ITSSSVFVTEKQATLTKGQSVELGGYALTYQGLEQYTTDAKNATVAKLEGFKNGKPIGDISPEKNVYKYEGNREINQETEVALRSTFTDDLYVILMSYGEDGTATIRVMVNPMVSWIWSGGMVLLIGAIVTMWPGGRKERDEVFVRYTLHGRDTTAKV
;
A
#
# COMPACT_ATOMS: atom_id res chain seq x y z
N ILE A 1 -12.96 14.33 -22.82
CA ILE A 1 -12.50 14.96 -21.56
C ILE A 1 -11.80 13.88 -20.76
N THR A 2 -10.47 13.87 -20.75
CA THR A 2 -9.62 12.93 -20.02
C THR A 2 -9.27 13.56 -18.67
N SER A 3 -9.94 13.11 -17.60
CA SER A 3 -9.63 13.54 -16.23
C SER A 3 -8.42 12.73 -15.74
N SER A 4 -7.22 13.17 -16.10
CA SER A 4 -5.95 12.49 -15.82
C SER A 4 -5.39 12.88 -14.46
N SER A 5 -6.16 12.71 -13.42
CA SER A 5 -5.72 13.11 -12.09
C SER A 5 -6.23 12.16 -11.03
N VAL A 6 -5.57 11.01 -10.95
CA VAL A 6 -5.61 10.18 -9.73
C VAL A 6 -4.71 10.88 -8.72
N PHE A 7 -5.28 11.86 -8.01
CA PHE A 7 -4.56 12.74 -7.12
C PHE A 7 -4.18 11.99 -5.84
N VAL A 8 -2.89 11.74 -5.61
CA VAL A 8 -2.39 11.61 -4.24
C VAL A 8 -2.81 12.87 -3.50
N THR A 9 -3.61 12.71 -2.45
CA THR A 9 -4.07 13.86 -1.68
C THR A 9 -3.07 14.09 -0.57
N GLU A 10 -2.53 15.29 -0.49
CA GLU A 10 -1.60 15.70 0.56
C GLU A 10 -2.09 16.96 1.27
N LYS A 11 -1.78 17.06 2.56
CA LYS A 11 -2.07 18.25 3.37
C LYS A 11 -0.97 18.45 4.39
N GLN A 12 -0.54 19.69 4.55
CA GLN A 12 0.40 20.10 5.59
C GLN A 12 -0.31 21.06 6.53
N ALA A 13 -0.17 20.84 7.83
CA ALA A 13 -0.75 21.69 8.86
C ALA A 13 0.20 21.81 10.05
N THR A 14 0.28 23.01 10.61
CA THR A 14 0.92 23.26 11.91
C THR A 14 -0.15 23.16 12.98
N LEU A 15 0.04 22.25 13.93
CA LEU A 15 -0.94 21.88 14.95
C LEU A 15 -0.42 22.23 16.34
N THR A 16 -1.31 22.79 17.17
CA THR A 16 -1.15 22.84 18.63
C THR A 16 -1.81 21.62 19.27
N LYS A 17 -1.41 21.25 20.48
CA LYS A 17 -1.99 20.10 21.20
C LYS A 17 -3.53 20.19 21.24
N GLY A 18 -4.19 19.09 20.89
CA GLY A 18 -5.65 18.96 20.77
C GLY A 18 -6.22 19.34 19.39
N GLN A 19 -5.44 19.98 18.52
CA GLN A 19 -5.88 20.24 17.15
C GLN A 19 -5.78 19.00 16.26
N SER A 20 -6.63 18.97 15.24
CA SER A 20 -6.71 17.86 14.32
C SER A 20 -6.49 18.28 12.87
N VAL A 21 -5.91 17.37 12.08
CA VAL A 21 -5.84 17.48 10.62
C VAL A 21 -6.63 16.36 9.98
N GLU A 22 -7.46 16.72 9.01
CA GLU A 22 -8.29 15.76 8.27
C GLU A 22 -7.89 15.69 6.80
N LEU A 23 -7.82 14.47 6.27
CA LEU A 23 -7.49 14.17 4.88
C LEU A 23 -7.99 12.78 4.47
N GLY A 24 -8.75 12.66 3.37
CA GLY A 24 -9.13 11.36 2.81
C GLY A 24 -9.89 10.44 3.78
N GLY A 25 -10.73 10.99 4.64
CA GLY A 25 -11.45 10.25 5.69
C GLY A 25 -10.62 9.89 6.92
N TYR A 26 -9.34 10.25 6.95
CA TYR A 26 -8.51 10.19 8.15
C TYR A 26 -8.62 11.49 8.94
N ALA A 27 -8.67 11.37 10.26
CA ALA A 27 -8.52 12.49 11.20
C ALA A 27 -7.39 12.15 12.17
N LEU A 28 -6.40 13.03 12.26
CA LEU A 28 -5.24 12.88 13.14
C LEU A 28 -5.26 13.99 14.17
N THR A 29 -5.41 13.62 15.45
CA THR A 29 -5.41 14.56 16.57
C THR A 29 -4.02 14.62 17.19
N TYR A 30 -3.43 15.80 17.27
CA TYR A 30 -2.10 15.97 17.82
C TYR A 30 -2.11 16.03 19.35
N GLN A 31 -1.42 15.09 20.00
CA GLN A 31 -1.40 14.90 21.45
C GLN A 31 -0.19 15.57 22.13
N GLY A 32 0.85 15.90 21.35
CA GLY A 32 2.05 16.57 21.84
C GLY A 32 3.34 16.00 21.26
N LEU A 33 4.47 16.59 21.66
CA LEU A 33 5.80 16.12 21.33
C LEU A 33 6.42 15.38 22.51
N GLU A 34 7.17 14.34 22.19
CA GLU A 34 8.03 13.62 23.12
C GLU A 34 9.45 13.66 22.55
N GLN A 35 10.43 14.03 23.37
CA GLN A 35 11.83 14.09 22.96
C GLN A 35 12.63 13.15 23.84
N TYR A 36 13.46 12.33 23.21
CA TYR A 36 14.37 11.44 23.93
C TYR A 36 15.75 11.47 23.28
N THR A 37 16.77 11.30 24.12
CA THR A 37 18.16 11.32 23.69
C THR A 37 18.79 9.99 24.05
N THR A 38 19.45 9.38 23.07
CA THR A 38 20.35 8.24 23.28
C THR A 38 21.79 8.68 23.00
N ASP A 39 22.73 7.78 23.27
CA ASP A 39 24.14 8.01 22.95
C ASP A 39 24.36 8.24 21.44
N ALA A 40 23.50 7.66 20.59
CA ALA A 40 23.61 7.75 19.14
C ALA A 40 22.79 8.89 18.51
N LYS A 41 21.63 9.24 19.08
CA LYS A 41 20.69 10.18 18.44
C LYS A 41 19.88 11.01 19.43
N ASN A 42 19.50 12.21 19.00
CA ASN A 42 18.38 12.95 19.58
C ASN A 42 17.14 12.69 18.71
N ALA A 43 16.08 12.17 19.31
CA ALA A 43 14.84 11.85 18.62
C ALA A 43 13.71 12.77 19.11
N THR A 44 12.88 13.21 18.17
CA THR A 44 11.66 13.99 18.44
C THR A 44 10.47 13.28 17.82
N VAL A 45 9.51 12.89 18.65
CA VAL A 45 8.33 12.12 18.28
C VAL A 45 7.10 12.99 18.43
N ALA A 46 6.29 13.12 17.37
CA ALA A 46 4.97 13.72 17.50
C ALA A 46 3.94 12.62 17.76
N LYS A 47 3.21 12.70 18.87
CA LYS A 47 2.13 11.75 19.19
C LYS A 47 0.85 12.20 18.51
N LEU A 48 0.27 11.34 17.69
CA LEU A 48 -1.01 11.56 17.03
C LEU A 48 -1.96 10.43 17.36
N GLU A 49 -3.21 10.76 17.63
CA GLU A 49 -4.29 9.79 17.72
C GLU A 49 -5.02 9.76 16.37
N GLY A 50 -5.07 8.58 15.74
CA GLY A 50 -5.64 8.42 14.42
C GLY A 50 -7.07 7.89 14.44
N PHE A 51 -7.90 8.44 13.55
CA PHE A 51 -9.23 7.94 13.23
C PHE A 51 -9.38 7.79 11.71
N LYS A 52 -10.14 6.78 11.27
CA LYS A 52 -10.60 6.63 9.88
C LYS A 52 -12.11 6.47 9.87
N ASN A 53 -12.83 7.41 9.25
CA ASN A 53 -14.30 7.41 9.20
C ASN A 53 -14.95 7.24 10.59
N GLY A 54 -14.42 7.96 11.60
CA GLY A 54 -14.90 7.93 12.98
C GLY A 54 -14.50 6.69 13.80
N LYS A 55 -13.80 5.71 13.21
CA LYS A 55 -13.27 4.55 13.94
C LYS A 55 -11.82 4.78 14.35
N PRO A 56 -11.42 4.47 15.59
CA PRO A 56 -10.04 4.61 16.02
C PRO A 56 -9.16 3.64 15.22
N ILE A 57 -8.03 4.13 14.73
CA ILE A 57 -7.04 3.33 14.01
C ILE A 57 -5.75 3.11 14.81
N GLY A 58 -5.67 3.71 16.00
CA GLY A 58 -4.55 3.63 16.93
C GLY A 58 -3.64 4.87 16.88
N ASP A 59 -2.60 4.82 17.69
CA ASP A 59 -1.62 5.91 17.79
C ASP A 59 -0.66 5.88 16.60
N ILE A 60 -0.34 7.07 16.09
CA ILE A 60 0.56 7.33 14.99
C ILE A 60 1.65 8.25 15.52
N SER A 61 2.90 7.79 15.47
CA SER A 61 4.02 8.48 16.12
C SER A 61 5.17 8.72 15.14
N PRO A 62 5.06 9.69 14.20
CA PRO A 62 6.18 10.04 13.34
C PRO A 62 7.34 10.60 14.17
N GLU A 63 8.55 10.18 13.83
CA GLU A 63 9.76 10.51 14.56
C GLU A 63 10.75 11.24 13.65
N LYS A 64 11.43 12.26 14.18
CA LYS A 64 12.53 12.96 13.54
C LYS A 64 13.80 12.74 14.35
N ASN A 65 14.80 12.16 13.71
CA ASN A 65 16.06 11.72 14.29
C ASN A 65 17.21 12.62 13.86
N VAL A 66 18.04 13.00 14.83
CA VAL A 66 19.26 13.77 14.66
C VAL A 66 20.41 12.97 15.24
N TYR A 67 21.24 12.38 14.38
CA TYR A 67 22.36 11.55 14.82
C TYR A 67 23.59 12.38 15.22
N LYS A 68 24.24 11.97 16.31
CA LYS A 68 25.49 12.56 16.79
C LYS A 68 26.65 11.74 16.23
N TYR A 69 27.27 12.19 15.14
CA TYR A 69 28.51 11.57 14.66
C TYR A 69 29.74 12.34 15.18
N GLU A 70 30.68 11.60 15.76
CA GLU A 70 32.03 12.08 16.04
C GLU A 70 32.79 12.26 14.71
N GLY A 71 32.83 13.49 14.21
CA GLY A 71 33.73 13.88 13.13
C GLY A 71 33.07 14.61 11.97
N ASN A 72 32.79 15.90 12.16
CA ASN A 72 32.70 16.95 11.12
C ASN A 72 32.10 16.58 9.75
N ARG A 73 31.07 15.72 9.75
CA ARG A 73 30.25 15.41 8.58
C ARG A 73 28.82 15.64 8.97
N GLU A 74 28.12 16.35 8.11
CA GLU A 74 26.74 16.84 8.20
C GLU A 74 25.86 16.11 9.22
N ILE A 75 25.15 16.91 10.02
CA ILE A 75 24.08 16.46 10.90
C ILE A 75 23.04 15.74 10.01
N ASN A 76 23.10 14.41 9.93
CA ASN A 76 22.13 13.62 9.18
C ASN A 76 20.79 13.69 9.93
N GLN A 77 19.87 14.49 9.40
CA GLN A 77 18.48 14.51 9.85
C GLN A 77 17.72 13.43 9.10
N GLU A 78 17.29 12.39 9.80
CA GLU A 78 16.42 11.36 9.24
C GLU A 78 15.00 11.56 9.79
N THR A 79 13.99 11.48 8.93
CA THR A 79 12.59 11.51 9.39
C THR A 79 12.03 10.10 9.24
N GLU A 80 11.79 9.45 10.36
CA GLU A 80 11.08 8.19 10.42
C GLU A 80 9.58 8.48 10.25
N VAL A 81 9.10 8.16 9.05
CA VAL A 81 7.72 8.37 8.65
C VAL A 81 6.86 7.32 9.33
N ALA A 82 5.81 7.74 10.03
CA ALA A 82 4.80 6.81 10.48
C ALA A 82 3.97 6.38 9.26
N LEU A 83 4.25 5.17 8.77
CA LEU A 83 3.56 4.55 7.65
C LEU A 83 2.49 3.59 8.17
N ARG A 84 1.27 3.76 7.68
CA ARG A 84 0.19 2.79 7.90
C ARG A 84 -0.47 2.41 6.59
N SER A 85 -0.12 1.24 6.08
CA SER A 85 -0.79 0.63 4.93
C SER A 85 -2.07 -0.09 5.38
N THR A 86 -3.18 0.21 4.71
CA THR A 86 -4.42 -0.58 4.79
C THR A 86 -4.63 -1.29 3.45
N PHE A 87 -5.51 -2.30 3.39
CA PHE A 87 -5.88 -2.97 2.13
C PHE A 87 -6.40 -2.02 1.03
N THR A 88 -6.94 -0.87 1.41
CA THR A 88 -7.51 0.11 0.46
C THR A 88 -6.54 1.22 0.10
N ASP A 89 -5.87 1.81 1.09
CA ASP A 89 -5.06 3.02 0.91
C ASP A 89 -3.89 3.03 1.89
N ASP A 90 -2.82 3.73 1.51
CA ASP A 90 -1.67 3.99 2.38
C ASP A 90 -1.75 5.40 2.98
N LEU A 91 -1.63 5.48 4.30
CA LEU A 91 -1.50 6.74 5.05
C LEU A 91 -0.03 6.96 5.40
N TYR A 92 0.52 8.08 4.94
CA TYR A 92 1.85 8.55 5.31
C TYR A 92 1.71 9.78 6.19
N VAL A 93 2.40 9.77 7.33
CA VAL A 93 2.43 10.89 8.26
C VAL A 93 3.87 11.24 8.60
N ILE A 94 4.23 12.50 8.35
CA ILE A 94 5.61 12.98 8.43
C ILE A 94 5.65 14.21 9.36
N LEU A 95 6.54 14.18 10.35
CA LEU A 95 6.87 15.35 11.16
C LEU A 95 7.88 16.23 10.41
N MET A 96 7.42 17.35 9.86
CA MET A 96 8.27 18.26 9.06
C MET A 96 9.16 19.13 9.94
N SER A 97 8.52 19.80 10.91
CA SER A 97 9.16 20.69 11.88
C SER A 97 8.39 20.71 13.18
N TYR A 98 9.02 21.22 14.23
CA TYR A 98 8.42 21.45 15.53
C TYR A 98 8.92 22.79 16.09
N GLY A 99 8.08 23.48 16.85
CA GLY A 99 8.40 24.73 17.51
C GLY A 99 8.76 24.53 18.99
N GLU A 100 9.49 25.49 19.56
CA GLU A 100 9.79 25.53 21.00
C GLU A 100 8.52 25.73 21.85
N ASP A 101 7.46 26.25 21.25
CA ASP A 101 6.12 26.42 21.84
C ASP A 101 5.31 25.11 21.90
N GLY A 102 5.88 23.99 21.44
CA GLY A 102 5.24 22.68 21.41
C GLY A 102 4.33 22.47 20.19
N THR A 103 4.35 23.36 19.21
CA THR A 103 3.67 23.15 17.92
C THR A 103 4.40 22.14 17.05
N ALA A 104 3.66 21.40 16.21
CA ALA A 104 4.23 20.46 15.26
C ALA A 104 3.65 20.70 13.87
N THR A 105 4.51 20.82 12.86
CA THR A 105 4.10 20.85 11.45
C THR A 105 4.13 19.45 10.88
N ILE A 106 2.95 18.96 10.53
CA ILE A 106 2.73 17.58 10.11
C ILE A 106 2.27 17.59 8.66
N ARG A 107 2.88 16.73 7.85
CA ARG A 107 2.45 16.45 6.48
C ARG A 107 1.78 15.09 6.44
N VAL A 108 0.58 15.06 5.90
CA VAL A 108 -0.25 13.86 5.75
C VAL A 108 -0.46 13.62 4.27
N MET A 109 -0.27 12.38 3.83
CA MET A 109 -0.50 11.96 2.45
C MET A 109 -1.32 10.68 2.44
N VAL A 110 -2.30 10.61 1.54
CA VAL A 110 -3.12 9.41 1.32
C VAL A 110 -2.94 8.95 -0.11
N ASN A 111 -2.48 7.71 -0.28
CA ASN A 111 -2.29 7.08 -1.58
C ASN A 111 -3.35 5.97 -1.80
N PRO A 112 -4.38 6.23 -2.64
CA PRO A 112 -5.43 5.24 -2.93
C PRO A 112 -5.02 4.20 -3.98
N MET A 113 -3.83 4.29 -4.58
CA MET A 113 -3.44 3.38 -5.67
C MET A 113 -3.12 1.95 -5.21
N VAL A 114 -2.92 1.72 -3.91
CA VAL A 114 -2.54 0.40 -3.36
C VAL A 114 -3.64 -0.64 -3.55
N SER A 115 -4.92 -0.24 -3.52
CA SER A 115 -6.04 -1.16 -3.78
C SER A 115 -5.98 -1.84 -5.15
N TRP A 116 -5.39 -1.18 -6.16
CA TRP A 116 -5.28 -1.72 -7.52
C TRP A 116 -4.26 -2.86 -7.60
N ILE A 117 -3.20 -2.81 -6.79
CA ILE A 117 -2.21 -3.90 -6.72
C ILE A 117 -2.88 -5.17 -6.19
N TRP A 118 -3.65 -5.05 -5.11
CA TRP A 118 -4.41 -6.16 -4.55
C TRP A 118 -5.47 -6.69 -5.52
N SER A 119 -6.16 -5.79 -6.23
CA SER A 119 -7.13 -6.18 -7.27
C SER A 119 -6.47 -6.97 -8.40
N GLY A 120 -5.30 -6.52 -8.88
CA GLY A 120 -4.50 -7.25 -9.87
C GLY A 120 -4.04 -8.62 -9.37
N GLY A 121 -3.58 -8.70 -8.12
CA GLY A 121 -3.25 -9.97 -7.47
C GLY A 121 -4.44 -10.95 -7.41
N MET A 122 -5.63 -10.44 -7.13
CA MET A 122 -6.85 -11.26 -7.10
C MET A 122 -7.24 -11.78 -8.49
N VAL A 123 -7.08 -10.96 -9.53
CA VAL A 123 -7.29 -11.38 -10.93
C VAL A 123 -6.32 -12.50 -11.31
N LEU A 124 -5.04 -12.37 -10.96
CA LEU A 124 -4.03 -13.41 -11.23
C LEU A 124 -4.33 -14.69 -10.45
N LEU A 125 -4.75 -14.58 -9.19
CA LEU A 125 -5.12 -15.73 -8.36
C LEU A 125 -6.32 -16.48 -8.93
N ILE A 126 -7.36 -15.76 -9.37
CA ILE A 126 -8.52 -16.37 -10.05
C ILE A 126 -8.09 -17.02 -11.37
N GLY A 127 -7.25 -16.33 -12.17
CA GLY A 127 -6.71 -16.88 -13.41
C GLY A 127 -5.94 -18.18 -13.18
N ALA A 128 -5.11 -18.24 -12.14
CA ALA A 128 -4.37 -19.44 -11.75
C ALA A 128 -5.29 -20.59 -11.30
N ILE A 129 -6.36 -20.29 -10.55
CA ILE A 129 -7.36 -21.31 -10.18
C ILE A 129 -8.07 -21.86 -11.43
N VAL A 130 -8.46 -20.99 -12.37
CA VAL A 130 -9.13 -21.39 -13.61
C VAL A 130 -8.22 -22.27 -14.48
N THR A 131 -6.94 -21.93 -14.60
CA THR A 131 -5.98 -22.73 -15.40
C THR A 131 -5.64 -24.06 -14.75
N MET A 132 -5.56 -24.12 -13.42
CA MET A 132 -5.26 -25.34 -12.67
C MET A 132 -6.51 -26.22 -12.44
N TRP A 133 -7.71 -25.73 -12.80
CA TRP A 133 -8.95 -26.48 -12.66
C TRP A 133 -8.92 -27.75 -13.54
N PRO A 134 -9.07 -28.96 -12.96
CA PRO A 134 -8.83 -30.23 -13.65
C PRO A 134 -9.92 -30.64 -14.67
N GLY A 135 -10.69 -29.69 -15.21
CA GLY A 135 -11.83 -29.94 -16.11
C GLY A 135 -11.56 -29.73 -17.60
N GLY A 136 -10.33 -29.38 -18.00
CA GLY A 136 -10.01 -28.98 -19.37
C GLY A 136 -9.20 -29.98 -20.18
N ARG A 137 -9.35 -31.29 -19.97
CA ARG A 137 -8.74 -32.28 -20.88
C ARG A 137 -9.61 -32.34 -22.14
N LYS A 138 -9.34 -31.45 -23.09
CA LYS A 138 -9.84 -31.58 -24.46
C LYS A 138 -9.20 -32.84 -25.00
N GLU A 139 -9.92 -33.97 -24.93
CA GLU A 139 -9.58 -35.15 -25.73
C GLU A 139 -9.38 -34.65 -27.15
N ARG A 140 -8.14 -34.75 -27.63
CA ARG A 140 -7.87 -34.63 -29.06
C ARG A 140 -8.49 -35.88 -29.65
N ASP A 141 -9.76 -35.77 -30.03
CA ASP A 141 -10.45 -36.80 -30.77
C ASP A 141 -9.55 -37.23 -31.92
N GLU A 142 -9.19 -38.49 -31.83
CA GLU A 142 -8.30 -39.17 -32.73
C GLU A 142 -8.84 -39.02 -34.15
N VAL A 143 -8.18 -38.22 -34.98
CA VAL A 143 -8.35 -38.23 -36.45
C VAL A 143 -7.66 -39.47 -37.02
N PHE A 144 -7.84 -40.60 -36.35
CA PHE A 144 -7.37 -41.91 -36.73
C PHE A 144 -8.63 -42.76 -36.95
N VAL A 145 -8.65 -43.53 -38.04
CA VAL A 145 -9.71 -44.49 -38.41
C VAL A 145 -10.92 -43.91 -39.18
N ARG A 146 -10.72 -43.60 -40.48
CA ARG A 146 -11.79 -43.85 -41.47
C ARG A 146 -11.35 -44.16 -42.91
N TYR A 147 -10.10 -44.54 -43.16
CA TYR A 147 -9.64 -44.93 -44.50
C TYR A 147 -9.39 -46.44 -44.68
N THR A 148 -9.91 -47.29 -43.79
CA THR A 148 -9.73 -48.74 -43.96
C THR A 148 -11.09 -49.44 -43.93
N LEU A 149 -11.38 -50.15 -45.04
CA LEU A 149 -12.35 -51.23 -45.23
C LEU A 149 -13.77 -50.87 -45.73
N HIS A 150 -13.86 -50.49 -47.01
CA HIS A 150 -15.04 -50.78 -47.86
C HIS A 150 -14.55 -51.05 -49.28
N GLY A 151 -14.70 -52.20 -49.91
CA GLY A 151 -15.12 -53.52 -49.47
C GLY A 151 -14.46 -54.53 -50.41
N ARG A 152 -14.15 -55.72 -49.88
CA ARG A 152 -13.80 -56.88 -50.68
C ARG A 152 -15.00 -57.82 -50.70
N ASP A 153 -15.20 -58.41 -51.88
CA ASP A 153 -15.97 -59.62 -52.19
C ASP A 153 -17.47 -59.52 -52.49
N THR A 154 -17.76 -59.51 -53.80
CA THR A 154 -18.89 -60.26 -54.39
C THR A 154 -18.38 -61.10 -55.57
N THR A 155 -18.11 -62.38 -55.27
CA THR A 155 -18.31 -63.62 -56.06
C THR A 155 -18.61 -63.59 -57.57
N ALA A 156 -17.69 -64.24 -58.31
CA ALA A 156 -17.79 -65.25 -59.38
C ALA A 156 -19.05 -65.43 -60.28
N LYS A 157 -18.73 -65.82 -61.55
CA LYS A 157 -19.49 -66.50 -62.66
C LYS A 157 -19.66 -65.57 -63.88
N VAL A 158 -19.36 -65.92 -65.15
CA VAL A 158 -18.98 -67.15 -65.90
C VAL A 158 -17.96 -66.73 -66.96
#